data_AF-A0A6N6P0P5-F1
#
_entry.id   AF-A0A6N6P0P5-F1
#
_cell.length_a   1.000
_cell.length_b   1.000
_cell.length_c   1.000
_cell.angle_alpha   90.00
_cell.angle_beta   90.00
_cell.angle_gamma   90.00
#
_symmetry.space_group_name_H-M   'P 1'
#
loop_
_entity.id
_entity.type
_entity.pdbx_description
1 polymer ?
#
loop_
_entity_poly.entity_id
_entity_poly.type
_entity_poly.pdbx_seq_one_letter_code
_entity_poly.pdbx_strand_id
1 'polypeptide(L)'
;MNRSTLTFLLPFLGFFLVHPFTSSAFTPPAITGIAPFSPSVLEMLPIQEGGRKKPYLVFSQETLRSLSGKTSLLLEGARVDALSLITGIWMDPAAILPSWKERELVLVSNRPLKQLLGLDPVRKLFSYNELTSSEVLAKKIAEAAESRRRDPKARLVGLQKEASDVAMRLGLLESLLSGEAFRVVPPSSGHEWLTAEQGEASPILGEMRTAWRGNEPQRFANAADKLIHFQQTLGGTEGLPAIWKLSLEVLYQKSHPFRWAWILYAMAGIILLTSSGGWVKTAYRAAWFFAGCGFILQAVGLLSRVLIADRPPVTNMYESVIWVAFGTILFALIFESIYRAGTFLLGAVPVAVASLIIADSQPVILDRSIHPLTPVLRDNFWLTTHVLSITLSYAAFALALGVAHVALGRVIAGKNSSEAIYNYLYKTLQVGVLLLATGTILGGVWANYSWGRFWDWDPKETWALTALLGYLFLLHGRISGLWGGFGLAVGSVIAFLSVLMAWYGVNFVLGAGLHSYGFGTGGFPLVAVFITLELLFVLTAFLRRRSLRAY
;
A
#
# COMPACT_ATOMS: atom_id res chain seq x y z
N MET A 1 -7.23 -0.07 25.88
CA MET A 1 -8.43 0.74 25.52
C MET A 1 -9.67 -0.03 25.95
N ASN A 2 -10.63 0.67 26.59
CA ASN A 2 -11.73 0.08 27.35
C ASN A 2 -12.89 -0.40 26.44
N ARG A 3 -13.67 -1.41 26.87
CA ARG A 3 -14.73 -2.10 26.10
C ARG A 3 -15.82 -1.18 25.50
N SER A 4 -15.93 0.07 25.95
CA SER A 4 -16.97 1.02 25.54
C SER A 4 -16.76 1.64 24.15
N THR A 5 -15.56 1.55 23.56
CA THR A 5 -15.31 2.07 22.20
C THR A 5 -15.78 1.12 21.09
N LEU A 6 -16.04 -0.16 21.42
CA LEU A 6 -16.54 -1.18 20.48
C LEU A 6 -18.01 -0.99 20.12
N THR A 7 -18.80 -0.37 20.99
CA THR A 7 -20.25 -0.25 20.82
C THR A 7 -20.67 0.74 19.72
N PHE A 8 -19.80 1.71 19.38
CA PHE A 8 -20.06 2.69 18.32
C PHE A 8 -19.74 2.19 16.90
N LEU A 9 -19.00 1.08 16.75
CA LEU A 9 -18.58 0.54 15.44
C LEU A 9 -19.52 -0.55 14.89
N LEU A 10 -20.35 -1.16 15.74
CA LEU A 10 -21.23 -2.29 15.41
C LEU A 10 -22.29 -2.00 14.32
N PRO A 11 -22.92 -0.80 14.22
CA PRO A 11 -23.95 -0.56 13.21
C PRO A 11 -23.40 -0.48 11.78
N PHE A 12 -22.17 0.02 11.60
CA PHE A 12 -21.52 0.11 10.28
C PHE A 12 -20.90 -1.23 9.83
N LEU A 13 -20.48 -2.07 10.78
CA LEU A 13 -20.02 -3.44 10.51
C LEU A 13 -21.18 -4.36 10.10
N GLY A 14 -22.39 -4.12 10.62
CA GLY A 14 -23.58 -4.94 10.33
C GLY A 14 -23.97 -4.99 8.84
N PHE A 15 -23.83 -3.89 8.10
CA PHE A 15 -24.18 -3.87 6.67
C PHE A 15 -23.26 -4.76 5.81
N PHE A 16 -22.00 -4.92 6.20
CA PHE A 16 -21.04 -5.81 5.52
C PHE A 16 -21.04 -7.24 6.06
N LEU A 17 -21.56 -7.46 7.27
CA LEU A 17 -21.65 -8.80 7.90
C LEU A 17 -22.89 -9.59 7.45
N VAL A 18 -23.96 -8.93 6.98
CA VAL A 18 -25.27 -9.58 6.73
C VAL A 18 -25.47 -9.99 5.27
N HIS A 19 -24.69 -9.47 4.33
CA HIS A 19 -24.69 -9.95 2.95
C HIS A 19 -23.39 -10.69 2.64
N PRO A 20 -23.34 -12.03 2.77
CA PRO A 20 -22.37 -12.79 1.99
C PRO A 20 -22.61 -12.38 0.54
N PHE A 21 -21.57 -11.91 -0.15
CA PHE A 21 -21.54 -11.99 -1.60
C PHE A 21 -21.70 -13.47 -1.93
N THR A 22 -22.94 -13.91 -2.15
CA THR A 22 -23.24 -15.21 -2.70
C THR A 22 -22.74 -15.15 -4.13
N SER A 23 -21.47 -15.53 -4.32
CA SER A 23 -21.02 -15.96 -5.63
C SER A 23 -21.96 -17.10 -6.02
N SER A 24 -22.79 -16.86 -7.04
CA SER A 24 -23.51 -17.90 -7.76
C SER A 24 -22.61 -19.12 -7.89
N ALA A 25 -23.12 -20.30 -7.55
CA ALA A 25 -22.42 -21.58 -7.64
C ALA A 25 -21.88 -21.79 -9.06
N PHE A 26 -20.68 -21.27 -9.30
CA PHE A 26 -19.88 -21.54 -10.46
C PHE A 26 -18.97 -22.67 -10.02
N THR A 27 -19.31 -23.90 -10.39
CA THR A 27 -18.34 -25.00 -10.31
C THR A 27 -17.26 -24.69 -11.34
N PRO A 28 -16.06 -24.24 -10.92
CA PRO A 28 -14.98 -24.05 -11.89
C PRO A 28 -14.70 -25.40 -12.56
N PRO A 29 -14.25 -25.41 -13.83
CA PRO A 29 -13.77 -26.64 -14.45
C PRO A 29 -12.72 -27.31 -13.54
N ALA A 30 -12.61 -28.64 -13.63
CA ALA A 30 -11.64 -29.39 -12.84
C ALA A 30 -10.23 -28.96 -13.25
N ILE A 31 -9.61 -28.11 -12.43
CA ILE A 31 -8.22 -27.68 -12.62
C ILE A 31 -7.34 -28.71 -11.96
N THR A 32 -6.32 -29.18 -12.68
CA THR A 32 -5.45 -30.24 -12.15
C THR A 32 -4.84 -29.83 -10.81
N GLY A 33 -5.09 -30.63 -9.77
CA GLY A 33 -4.63 -30.44 -8.39
C GLY A 33 -5.44 -29.48 -7.52
N ILE A 34 -6.50 -28.87 -8.06
CA ILE A 34 -7.38 -27.96 -7.32
C ILE A 34 -8.76 -28.59 -7.19
N ALA A 35 -9.21 -28.80 -5.95
CA ALA A 35 -10.54 -29.34 -5.71
C ALA A 35 -11.62 -28.35 -6.21
N PRO A 36 -12.75 -28.84 -6.76
CA PRO A 36 -13.83 -27.99 -7.25
C PRO A 36 -14.71 -27.39 -6.13
N PHE A 37 -14.24 -27.38 -4.88
CA PHE A 37 -14.89 -26.75 -3.73
C PHE A 37 -14.00 -25.68 -3.08
N SER A 38 -14.62 -24.73 -2.38
CA SER A 38 -13.91 -23.65 -1.70
C SER A 38 -13.29 -24.10 -0.37
N PRO A 39 -11.98 -23.90 -0.13
CA PRO A 39 -11.35 -24.15 1.17
C PRO A 39 -11.60 -23.03 2.20
N SER A 40 -12.76 -22.36 2.17
CA SER A 40 -13.06 -21.21 3.02
C SER A 40 -13.02 -21.49 4.53
N VAL A 41 -13.15 -22.76 4.94
CA VAL A 41 -12.93 -23.20 6.33
C VAL A 41 -11.55 -22.83 6.86
N LEU A 42 -10.55 -22.70 5.98
CA LEU A 42 -9.19 -22.34 6.34
C LEU A 42 -8.98 -20.82 6.48
N GLU A 43 -9.91 -19.95 6.08
CA GLU A 43 -9.65 -18.50 6.00
C GLU A 43 -9.09 -17.90 7.30
N MET A 44 -9.63 -18.33 8.44
CA MET A 44 -9.25 -17.87 9.77
C MET A 44 -8.13 -18.71 10.41
N LEU A 45 -7.67 -19.79 9.78
CA LEU A 45 -6.59 -20.63 10.30
C LEU A 45 -5.36 -19.75 10.55
N PRO A 46 -4.87 -19.63 11.79
CA PRO A 46 -3.62 -18.95 12.08
C PRO A 46 -2.45 -19.63 11.38
N ILE A 47 -1.61 -18.83 10.74
CA ILE A 47 -0.33 -19.25 10.16
C ILE A 47 0.74 -18.22 10.51
N GLN A 48 1.99 -18.66 10.72
CA GLN A 48 3.12 -17.76 10.95
C GLN A 48 3.97 -17.60 9.68
N GLU A 49 4.25 -16.36 9.28
CA GLU A 49 5.20 -16.05 8.21
C GLU A 49 6.10 -14.89 8.67
N GLY A 50 7.42 -15.07 8.55
CA GLY A 50 8.40 -14.04 8.95
C GLY A 50 8.26 -13.61 10.41
N GLY A 51 7.79 -14.48 11.30
CA GLY A 51 7.51 -14.17 12.71
C GLY A 51 6.15 -13.55 13.00
N ARG A 52 5.40 -13.09 11.98
CA ARG A 52 4.03 -12.57 12.15
C ARG A 52 3.00 -13.68 12.02
N LYS A 53 2.07 -13.75 12.98
CA LYS A 53 0.91 -14.64 12.97
C LYS A 53 -0.27 -13.93 12.31
N LYS A 54 -0.88 -14.53 11.29
CA LYS A 54 -1.96 -13.93 10.49
C LYS A 54 -2.95 -14.98 9.99
N PRO A 55 -4.16 -14.58 9.54
CA PRO A 55 -5.09 -15.51 8.91
C PRO A 55 -4.52 -16.12 7.62
N TYR A 56 -4.81 -17.39 7.37
CA TYR A 56 -4.37 -18.11 6.18
C TYR A 56 -4.91 -17.50 4.87
N LEU A 57 -6.07 -16.84 4.89
CA LEU A 57 -6.55 -16.04 3.76
C LEU A 57 -5.55 -14.94 3.37
N VAL A 58 -5.02 -14.22 4.37
CA VAL A 58 -4.07 -13.13 4.15
C VAL A 58 -2.76 -13.68 3.63
N PHE A 59 -2.24 -14.74 4.28
CA PHE A 59 -1.05 -15.44 3.80
C PHE A 59 -1.21 -15.84 2.34
N SER A 60 -2.29 -16.53 1.97
CA SER A 60 -2.52 -16.99 0.60
C SER A 60 -2.52 -15.83 -0.41
N GLN A 61 -3.22 -14.75 -0.09
CA GLN A 61 -3.27 -13.55 -0.96
C GLN A 61 -1.92 -12.83 -1.08
N GLU A 62 -1.17 -12.72 0.02
CA GLU A 62 0.16 -12.10 0.03
C GLU A 62 1.17 -12.96 -0.76
N THR A 63 1.14 -14.27 -0.55
CA THR A 63 1.97 -15.25 -1.25
C THR A 63 1.73 -15.22 -2.76
N LEU A 64 0.47 -15.35 -3.22
CA LEU A 64 0.17 -15.33 -4.65
C LEU A 64 0.52 -13.97 -5.29
N ARG A 65 0.33 -12.88 -4.55
CA ARG A 65 0.69 -11.52 -5.01
C ARG A 65 2.20 -11.32 -5.09
N SER A 66 2.96 -11.92 -4.17
CA SER A 66 4.43 -11.94 -4.23
C SER A 66 4.93 -12.71 -5.46
N LEU A 67 4.35 -13.88 -5.72
CA LEU A 67 4.69 -14.74 -6.86
C LEU A 67 4.29 -14.12 -8.20
N SER A 68 3.04 -13.69 -8.35
CA SER A 68 2.43 -13.37 -9.65
C SER A 68 2.04 -11.89 -9.83
N GLY A 69 2.12 -11.07 -8.78
CA GLY A 69 1.60 -9.70 -8.76
C GLY A 69 0.08 -9.59 -8.65
N LYS A 70 -0.65 -10.72 -8.58
CA LYS A 70 -2.12 -10.78 -8.52
C LYS A 70 -2.59 -11.63 -7.34
N THR A 71 -3.87 -11.51 -6.96
CA THR A 71 -4.53 -12.36 -5.96
C THR A 71 -5.44 -13.43 -6.57
N SER A 72 -5.45 -13.54 -7.90
CA SER A 72 -6.13 -14.59 -8.64
C SER A 72 -5.48 -14.75 -10.02
N LEU A 73 -5.44 -15.97 -10.54
CA LEU A 73 -4.87 -16.29 -11.86
C LEU A 73 -5.89 -16.98 -12.74
N LEU A 74 -5.65 -16.95 -14.05
CA LEU A 74 -6.41 -17.74 -15.02
C LEU A 74 -5.58 -18.97 -15.34
N LEU A 75 -6.03 -20.14 -14.92
CA LEU A 75 -5.38 -21.43 -15.10
C LEU A 75 -6.36 -22.37 -15.80
N GLU A 76 -5.92 -23.04 -16.87
CA GLU A 76 -6.75 -24.01 -17.62
C GLU A 76 -8.13 -23.42 -18.03
N GLY A 77 -8.17 -22.13 -18.37
CA GLY A 77 -9.39 -21.43 -18.78
C GLY A 77 -10.27 -20.90 -17.63
N ALA A 78 -9.91 -21.18 -16.37
CA ALA A 78 -10.69 -20.77 -15.20
C ALA A 78 -9.93 -19.85 -14.25
N ARG A 79 -10.68 -18.94 -13.63
CA ARG A 79 -10.14 -18.03 -12.63
C ARG A 79 -10.04 -18.74 -11.28
N VAL A 80 -8.82 -18.83 -10.75
CA VAL A 80 -8.51 -19.41 -9.45
C VAL A 80 -8.07 -18.30 -8.51
N ASP A 81 -8.71 -18.19 -7.35
CA ASP A 81 -8.31 -17.27 -6.31
C ASP A 81 -7.10 -17.78 -5.51
N ALA A 82 -6.46 -16.88 -4.76
CA ALA A 82 -5.27 -17.21 -4.00
C ALA A 82 -5.49 -18.31 -2.94
N LEU A 83 -6.63 -18.31 -2.25
CA LEU A 83 -6.90 -19.29 -1.20
C LEU A 83 -6.98 -20.69 -1.81
N SER A 84 -7.74 -20.85 -2.89
CA SER A 84 -7.88 -22.13 -3.59
C SER A 84 -6.55 -22.62 -4.19
N LEU A 85 -5.78 -21.73 -4.83
CA LEU A 85 -4.49 -22.10 -5.44
C LEU A 85 -3.45 -22.51 -4.40
N ILE A 86 -3.26 -21.70 -3.36
CA ILE A 86 -2.26 -21.95 -2.32
C ILE A 86 -2.63 -23.18 -1.48
N THR A 87 -3.93 -23.40 -1.21
CA THR A 87 -4.40 -24.63 -0.56
C THR A 87 -4.16 -25.85 -1.46
N GLY A 88 -4.42 -25.74 -2.77
CA GLY A 88 -4.13 -26.80 -3.73
C GLY A 88 -2.67 -27.24 -3.67
N ILE A 89 -1.74 -26.26 -3.74
CA ILE A 89 -0.28 -26.53 -3.64
C ILE A 89 0.05 -27.28 -2.35
N TRP A 90 -0.58 -26.92 -1.24
CA TRP A 90 -0.34 -27.55 0.05
C TRP A 90 -0.91 -28.98 0.15
N MET A 91 -2.11 -29.19 -0.40
CA MET A 91 -2.86 -30.44 -0.26
C MET A 91 -2.43 -31.52 -1.26
N ASP A 92 -2.04 -31.13 -2.46
CA ASP A 92 -1.61 -32.08 -3.48
C ASP A 92 -0.42 -31.55 -4.29
N PRO A 93 0.75 -31.39 -3.64
CA PRO A 93 1.94 -30.93 -4.34
C PRO A 93 2.31 -31.90 -5.47
N ALA A 94 2.07 -33.21 -5.32
CA ALA A 94 2.44 -34.24 -6.29
C ALA A 94 1.56 -34.23 -7.56
N ALA A 95 0.24 -34.03 -7.49
CA ALA A 95 -0.58 -33.87 -8.69
C ALA A 95 -0.34 -32.51 -9.37
N ILE A 96 0.07 -31.52 -8.59
CA ILE A 96 0.42 -30.18 -9.09
C ILE A 96 1.83 -30.18 -9.72
N LEU A 97 2.77 -30.98 -9.21
CA LEU A 97 4.20 -30.97 -9.56
C LEU A 97 4.50 -31.10 -11.07
N PRO A 98 3.89 -32.05 -11.83
CA PRO A 98 4.18 -32.25 -13.24
C PRO A 98 3.74 -31.08 -14.13
N SER A 99 2.68 -30.37 -13.75
CA SER A 99 2.15 -29.23 -14.50
C SER A 99 2.70 -27.89 -14.01
N TRP A 100 3.10 -27.79 -12.74
CA TRP A 100 3.48 -26.53 -12.11
C TRP A 100 4.77 -25.93 -12.65
N LYS A 101 5.78 -26.77 -12.93
CA LYS A 101 7.05 -26.27 -13.47
C LYS A 101 6.90 -25.59 -14.83
N GLU A 102 5.84 -25.93 -15.57
CA GLU A 102 5.47 -25.37 -16.87
C GLU A 102 4.40 -24.26 -16.76
N ARG A 103 3.71 -24.11 -15.63
CA ARG A 103 2.69 -23.07 -15.44
C ARG A 103 3.32 -21.70 -15.24
N GLU A 104 2.77 -20.70 -15.93
CA GLU A 104 3.21 -19.31 -15.85
C GLU A 104 2.76 -18.63 -14.54
N LEU A 105 3.63 -18.64 -13.54
CA LEU A 105 3.28 -18.27 -12.18
C LEU A 105 4.21 -17.23 -11.57
N VAL A 106 5.45 -17.18 -12.06
CA VAL A 106 6.50 -16.31 -11.55
C VAL A 106 6.52 -14.99 -12.33
N LEU A 107 6.33 -13.89 -11.62
CA LEU A 107 6.36 -12.55 -12.19
C LEU A 107 7.78 -12.12 -12.56
N VAL A 108 7.96 -11.72 -13.81
CA VAL A 108 9.12 -10.96 -14.30
C VAL A 108 8.61 -9.65 -14.89
N SER A 109 8.68 -8.58 -14.11
CA SER A 109 8.14 -7.26 -14.48
C SER A 109 9.11 -6.45 -15.35
N ASN A 110 10.42 -6.62 -15.16
CA ASN A 110 11.45 -5.77 -15.76
C ASN A 110 11.69 -6.11 -17.24
N ARG A 111 11.37 -5.17 -18.14
CA ARG A 111 11.54 -5.35 -19.59
C ARG A 111 13.01 -5.59 -20.00
N PRO A 112 14.00 -4.80 -19.55
CA PRO A 112 15.41 -5.07 -19.83
C PRO A 112 15.87 -6.47 -19.42
N LEU A 113 15.44 -6.95 -18.24
CA LEU A 113 15.76 -8.30 -17.80
C LEU A 113 15.15 -9.33 -18.74
N LYS A 114 13.87 -9.19 -19.12
CA LYS A 114 13.24 -10.13 -20.07
C LYS A 114 13.97 -10.19 -21.41
N GLN A 115 14.35 -9.04 -21.96
CA GLN A 115 15.14 -8.97 -23.20
C GLN A 115 16.49 -9.68 -23.04
N LEU A 116 17.17 -9.49 -21.92
CA LEU A 116 18.43 -10.16 -21.63
C LEU A 116 18.29 -11.69 -21.52
N LEU A 117 17.16 -12.16 -20.99
CA LEU A 117 16.86 -13.59 -20.82
C LEU A 117 16.30 -14.24 -22.10
N GLY A 118 16.08 -13.48 -23.18
CA GLY A 118 15.42 -13.99 -24.39
C GLY A 118 13.92 -14.25 -24.22
N LEU A 119 13.30 -13.65 -23.21
CA LEU A 119 11.89 -13.82 -22.86
C LEU A 119 11.01 -12.77 -23.55
N ASP A 120 9.73 -13.11 -23.77
CA ASP A 120 8.73 -12.17 -24.31
C ASP A 120 8.64 -10.89 -23.44
N PRO A 121 8.92 -9.68 -24.01
CA PRO A 121 8.92 -8.42 -23.27
C PRO A 121 7.51 -7.95 -22.84
N VAL A 122 6.44 -8.48 -23.42
CA VAL A 122 5.05 -8.15 -23.08
C VAL A 122 4.52 -9.08 -21.99
N ARG A 123 4.85 -10.38 -22.10
CA ARG A 123 4.45 -11.39 -21.11
C ARG A 123 4.96 -11.03 -19.70
N LYS A 124 4.12 -11.25 -18.69
CA LYS A 124 4.42 -10.90 -17.28
C LYS A 124 4.77 -12.10 -16.43
N LEU A 125 4.16 -13.25 -16.69
CA LEU A 125 4.34 -14.47 -15.91
C LEU A 125 5.13 -15.48 -16.73
N PHE A 126 5.99 -16.23 -16.06
CA PHE A 126 6.89 -17.20 -16.65
C PHE A 126 6.89 -18.46 -15.79
N SER A 127 7.21 -19.60 -16.41
CA SER A 127 7.27 -20.86 -15.71
C SER A 127 8.56 -21.01 -14.90
N TYR A 128 8.54 -21.92 -13.92
CA TYR A 128 9.74 -22.23 -13.13
C TYR A 128 10.86 -22.79 -14.03
N ASN A 129 10.51 -23.66 -14.99
CA ASN A 129 11.48 -24.27 -15.91
C ASN A 129 12.07 -23.24 -16.88
N GLU A 130 11.26 -22.34 -17.43
CA GLU A 130 11.74 -21.26 -18.31
C GLU A 130 12.77 -20.37 -17.61
N LEU A 131 12.59 -20.11 -16.32
CA LEU A 131 13.49 -19.24 -15.55
C LEU A 131 14.74 -19.99 -15.09
N THR A 132 14.59 -21.19 -14.53
CA THR A 132 15.72 -21.96 -13.98
C THR A 132 16.63 -22.57 -15.04
N SER A 133 16.12 -22.78 -16.26
CA SER A 133 16.95 -23.19 -17.41
C SER A 133 17.82 -22.06 -17.98
N SER A 134 17.58 -20.80 -17.58
CA SER A 134 18.35 -19.66 -18.08
C SER A 134 19.68 -19.50 -17.34
N GLU A 135 20.79 -19.86 -17.99
CA GLU A 135 22.15 -19.62 -17.50
C GLU A 135 22.41 -18.13 -17.23
N VAL A 136 21.82 -17.25 -18.04
CA VAL A 136 21.96 -15.80 -17.91
C VAL A 136 21.31 -15.31 -16.61
N LEU A 137 20.13 -15.82 -16.29
CA LEU A 137 19.46 -15.51 -15.03
C LEU A 137 20.28 -16.03 -13.84
N ALA A 138 20.73 -17.30 -13.90
CA ALA A 138 21.55 -17.90 -12.86
C ALA A 138 22.81 -17.08 -12.58
N LYS A 139 23.50 -16.61 -13.63
CA LYS A 139 24.67 -15.73 -13.50
C LYS A 139 24.32 -14.41 -12.83
N LYS A 140 23.22 -13.75 -13.21
CA LYS A 140 22.80 -12.47 -12.59
C LYS A 140 22.39 -12.63 -11.12
N ILE A 141 21.77 -13.75 -10.77
CA ILE A 141 21.47 -14.11 -9.38
C ILE A 141 22.77 -14.31 -8.60
N ALA A 142 23.75 -15.03 -9.16
CA ALA A 142 25.05 -15.24 -8.53
C ALA A 142 25.82 -13.92 -8.34
N GLU A 143 25.83 -13.03 -9.33
CA GLU A 143 26.43 -11.68 -9.20
C GLU A 143 25.78 -10.87 -8.07
N ALA A 144 24.44 -10.91 -7.98
CA ALA A 144 23.70 -10.24 -6.91
C ALA A 144 24.01 -10.83 -5.53
N ALA A 145 24.07 -12.15 -5.42
CA ALA A 145 24.43 -12.85 -4.19
C ALA A 145 25.86 -12.55 -3.75
N GLU A 146 26.82 -12.54 -4.69
CA GLU A 146 28.22 -12.23 -4.43
C GLU A 146 28.40 -10.79 -3.95
N SER A 147 27.68 -9.84 -4.57
CA SER A 147 27.68 -8.45 -4.10
C SER A 147 27.25 -8.34 -2.64
N ARG A 148 26.20 -9.08 -2.24
CA ARG A 148 25.71 -9.11 -0.85
C ARG A 148 26.63 -9.90 0.09
N ARG A 149 27.39 -10.87 -0.40
CA ARG A 149 28.39 -11.60 0.40
C ARG A 149 29.57 -10.69 0.76
N ARG A 150 30.05 -9.89 -0.19
CA ARG A 150 31.17 -8.95 0.03
C ARG A 150 30.79 -7.81 0.95
N ASP A 151 29.61 -7.25 0.75
CA ASP A 151 29.04 -6.25 1.63
C ASP A 151 27.56 -6.59 1.85
N PRO A 152 27.17 -7.04 3.07
CA PRO A 152 25.77 -7.32 3.40
C PRO A 152 24.83 -6.12 3.20
N LYS A 153 25.37 -4.90 3.17
CA LYS A 153 24.64 -3.66 2.91
C LYS A 153 24.73 -3.21 1.43
N ALA A 154 25.37 -4.01 0.57
CA ALA A 154 25.52 -3.70 -0.84
C ALA A 154 24.17 -3.48 -1.50
N ARG A 155 24.03 -2.33 -2.16
CA ARG A 155 22.81 -1.97 -2.88
C ARG A 155 22.81 -2.64 -4.25
N LEU A 156 21.87 -3.54 -4.45
CA LEU A 156 21.57 -4.06 -5.78
C LEU A 156 20.81 -3.00 -6.59
N VAL A 157 21.26 -2.74 -7.82
CA VAL A 157 20.64 -1.81 -8.77
C VAL A 157 20.44 -2.46 -10.13
N GLY A 158 19.52 -1.90 -10.90
CA GLY A 158 19.23 -2.37 -12.26
C GLY A 158 18.96 -3.88 -12.32
N LEU A 159 19.60 -4.56 -13.26
CA LEU A 159 19.38 -5.97 -13.55
C LEU A 159 19.72 -6.92 -12.40
N GLN A 160 20.68 -6.59 -11.53
CA GLN A 160 21.05 -7.43 -10.39
C GLN A 160 19.93 -7.49 -9.35
N LYS A 161 19.29 -6.34 -9.07
CA LYS A 161 18.14 -6.30 -8.17
C LYS A 161 16.97 -7.09 -8.72
N GLU A 162 16.66 -6.88 -10.00
CA GLU A 162 15.55 -7.56 -10.68
C GLU A 162 15.76 -9.07 -10.72
N ALA A 163 16.99 -9.54 -10.98
CA ALA A 163 17.33 -10.96 -10.89
C ALA A 163 17.21 -11.50 -9.47
N SER A 164 17.64 -10.75 -8.44
CA SER A 164 17.45 -11.12 -7.04
C SER A 164 15.97 -11.19 -6.67
N ASP A 165 15.12 -10.31 -7.19
CA ASP A 165 13.67 -10.32 -6.95
C ASP A 165 13.01 -11.56 -7.60
N VAL A 166 13.46 -11.97 -8.79
CA VAL A 166 13.03 -13.23 -9.41
C VAL A 166 13.49 -14.44 -8.57
N ALA A 167 14.73 -14.44 -8.10
CA ALA A 167 15.25 -15.51 -7.23
C ALA A 167 14.42 -15.66 -5.93
N MET A 168 14.02 -14.55 -5.30
CA MET A 168 13.16 -14.59 -4.12
C MET A 168 11.79 -15.22 -4.41
N ARG A 169 11.22 -14.99 -5.60
CA ARG A 169 9.95 -15.62 -6.01
C ARG A 169 10.11 -17.11 -6.29
N LEU A 170 11.22 -17.52 -6.91
CA LEU A 170 11.55 -18.93 -7.12
C LEU A 170 11.73 -19.66 -5.77
N GLY A 171 12.46 -19.06 -4.82
CA GLY A 171 12.64 -19.63 -3.49
C GLY A 171 11.32 -19.68 -2.68
N LEU A 172 10.49 -18.63 -2.76
CA LEU A 172 9.15 -18.67 -2.15
C LEU A 172 8.33 -19.81 -2.74
N LEU A 173 8.39 -20.02 -4.04
CA LEU A 173 7.70 -21.13 -4.67
C LEU A 173 8.22 -22.49 -4.19
N GLU A 174 9.53 -22.69 -4.17
CA GLU A 174 10.13 -23.92 -3.65
C GLU A 174 9.68 -24.21 -2.21
N SER A 175 9.62 -23.17 -1.36
CA SER A 175 9.15 -23.30 0.02
C SER A 175 7.67 -23.69 0.15
N LEU A 176 6.82 -23.34 -0.83
CA LEU A 176 5.43 -23.81 -0.87
C LEU A 176 5.37 -25.28 -1.29
N LEU A 177 6.15 -25.66 -2.29
CA LEU A 177 6.16 -27.03 -2.82
C LEU A 177 6.73 -28.04 -1.81
N SER A 178 7.72 -27.64 -1.02
CA SER A 178 8.31 -28.47 0.05
C SER A 178 7.44 -28.55 1.31
N GLY A 179 6.42 -27.69 1.42
CA GLY A 179 5.60 -27.57 2.62
C GLY A 179 6.17 -26.63 3.69
N GLU A 180 7.41 -26.15 3.54
CA GLU A 180 8.12 -25.32 4.52
C GLU A 180 7.45 -23.98 4.83
N ALA A 181 6.72 -23.43 3.85
CA ALA A 181 5.98 -22.18 4.01
C ALA A 181 4.74 -22.32 4.92
N PHE A 182 4.20 -23.54 5.09
CA PHE A 182 2.96 -23.80 5.81
C PHE A 182 3.19 -24.03 7.31
N ARG A 183 3.66 -22.99 7.99
CA ARG A 183 3.95 -23.00 9.43
C ARG A 183 2.67 -22.76 10.25
N VAL A 184 1.91 -23.82 10.43
CA VAL A 184 0.59 -23.83 11.10
C VAL A 184 0.62 -24.55 12.44
N VAL A 185 1.74 -25.08 12.91
CA VAL A 185 1.79 -25.79 14.20
C VAL A 185 2.53 -24.93 15.22
N PRO A 186 1.88 -24.47 16.31
CA PRO A 186 2.57 -23.76 17.38
C PRO A 186 3.68 -24.62 17.99
N PRO A 187 4.86 -24.06 18.32
CA PRO A 187 5.94 -24.82 18.93
C PRO A 187 5.63 -25.12 20.40
N SER A 188 6.18 -26.21 20.93
CA SER A 188 6.14 -26.52 22.37
C SER A 188 7.06 -25.60 23.19
N SER A 189 8.12 -25.05 22.58
CA SER A 189 9.00 -24.04 23.16
C SER A 189 9.55 -23.10 22.07
N GLY A 190 9.73 -21.83 22.40
CA GLY A 190 10.20 -20.80 21.46
C GLY A 190 9.07 -20.08 20.72
N HIS A 191 9.42 -19.38 19.64
CA HIS A 191 8.49 -18.47 18.95
C HIS A 191 8.20 -18.85 17.50
N GLU A 192 8.98 -19.76 16.91
CA GLU A 192 8.80 -20.20 15.52
C GLU A 192 7.84 -21.38 15.41
N TRP A 193 6.83 -21.23 14.57
CA TRP A 193 5.87 -22.27 14.28
C TRP A 193 6.46 -23.30 13.31
N LEU A 194 6.04 -24.54 13.53
CA LEU A 194 6.45 -25.72 12.80
C LEU A 194 5.49 -25.97 11.63
N THR A 195 5.98 -26.71 10.65
CA THR A 195 5.17 -27.20 9.51
C THR A 195 4.26 -28.34 9.95
N ALA A 196 3.09 -28.50 9.33
CA ALA A 196 2.25 -29.67 9.56
C ALA A 196 2.74 -30.95 8.85
N GLU A 197 3.79 -30.89 8.04
CA GLU A 197 4.33 -32.04 7.30
C GLU A 197 4.92 -33.10 8.24
N GLN A 198 5.53 -32.66 9.35
CA GLN A 198 6.25 -33.51 10.29
C GLN A 198 5.66 -33.32 11.70
N GLY A 199 5.58 -34.40 12.48
CA GLY A 199 5.07 -34.39 13.86
C GLY A 199 3.58 -34.73 14.00
N GLU A 200 2.99 -34.36 15.15
CA GLU A 200 1.65 -34.79 15.58
C GLU A 200 0.50 -34.28 14.70
N ALA A 201 0.69 -33.21 13.93
CA ALA A 201 -0.30 -32.70 12.98
C ALA A 201 -0.31 -33.44 11.64
N SER A 202 0.71 -34.26 11.35
CA SER A 202 0.87 -34.95 10.05
C SER A 202 -0.30 -35.89 9.70
N PRO A 203 -0.87 -36.68 10.64
CA PRO A 203 -2.07 -37.48 10.36
C PRO A 203 -3.29 -36.63 9.99
N ILE A 204 -3.50 -35.49 10.66
CA ILE A 204 -4.60 -34.56 10.36
C ILE A 204 -4.43 -33.98 8.96
N LEU A 205 -3.21 -33.57 8.60
CA LEU A 205 -2.89 -33.13 7.25
C LEU A 205 -3.15 -34.24 6.22
N GLY A 206 -2.81 -35.49 6.53
CA GLY A 206 -3.12 -36.66 5.70
C GLY A 206 -4.63 -36.83 5.43
N GLU A 207 -5.47 -36.66 6.45
CA GLU A 207 -6.94 -36.65 6.29
C GLU A 207 -7.39 -35.50 5.37
N MET A 208 -6.84 -34.29 5.55
CA MET A 208 -7.16 -33.16 4.67
C MET A 208 -6.78 -33.43 3.22
N ARG A 209 -5.58 -33.99 2.97
CA ARG A 209 -5.10 -34.34 1.62
C ARG A 209 -5.92 -35.42 0.95
N THR A 210 -6.38 -36.42 1.70
CA THR A 210 -7.23 -37.49 1.15
C THR A 210 -8.61 -36.94 0.81
N ALA A 211 -9.22 -36.13 1.67
CA ALA A 211 -10.49 -35.47 1.40
C ALA A 211 -10.41 -34.48 0.23
N TRP A 212 -9.31 -33.73 0.10
CA TRP A 212 -9.05 -32.83 -1.02
C TRP A 212 -9.01 -33.59 -2.35
N ARG A 213 -8.21 -34.65 -2.43
CA ARG A 213 -8.09 -35.49 -3.64
C ARG A 213 -9.36 -36.26 -3.97
N GLY A 214 -10.11 -36.67 -2.95
CA GLY A 214 -11.41 -37.34 -3.09
C GLY A 214 -12.57 -36.40 -3.45
N ASN A 215 -12.35 -35.08 -3.49
CA ASN A 215 -13.41 -34.08 -3.67
C ASN A 215 -14.53 -34.19 -2.59
N GLU A 216 -14.13 -34.37 -1.34
CA GLU A 216 -15.04 -34.58 -0.18
C GLU A 216 -15.07 -33.33 0.72
N PRO A 217 -15.86 -32.27 0.39
CA PRO A 217 -15.81 -30.98 1.08
C PRO A 217 -16.11 -31.08 2.59
N GLN A 218 -17.07 -31.93 2.97
CA GLN A 218 -17.43 -32.09 4.39
C GLN A 218 -16.33 -32.77 5.19
N ARG A 219 -15.67 -33.80 4.62
CA ARG A 219 -14.56 -34.48 5.29
C ARG A 219 -13.35 -33.55 5.39
N PHE A 220 -13.11 -32.74 4.37
CA PHE A 220 -12.07 -31.72 4.40
C PHE A 220 -12.33 -30.69 5.51
N ALA A 221 -13.56 -30.17 5.61
CA ALA A 221 -13.95 -29.23 6.65
C ALA A 221 -13.77 -29.83 8.06
N ASN A 222 -14.25 -31.05 8.28
CA ASN A 222 -14.09 -31.73 9.56
C ASN A 222 -12.61 -31.95 9.94
N ALA A 223 -11.75 -32.29 8.97
CA ALA A 223 -10.31 -32.45 9.20
C ALA A 223 -9.61 -31.10 9.46
N ALA A 224 -10.02 -30.04 8.77
CA ALA A 224 -9.55 -28.68 9.03
C ALA A 224 -9.93 -28.19 10.44
N ASP A 225 -11.15 -28.49 10.90
CA ASP A 225 -11.59 -28.18 12.26
C ASP A 225 -10.75 -28.91 13.32
N LYS A 226 -10.36 -30.17 13.06
CA LYS A 226 -9.40 -30.90 13.92
C LYS A 226 -8.06 -30.17 14.00
N LEU A 227 -7.55 -29.64 12.89
CA LEU A 227 -6.30 -28.88 12.88
C LEU A 227 -6.42 -27.57 13.67
N ILE A 228 -7.54 -26.84 13.52
CA ILE A 228 -7.81 -25.62 14.28
C ILE A 228 -7.88 -25.93 15.78
N HIS A 229 -8.58 -26.99 16.17
CA HIS A 229 -8.65 -27.43 17.56
C HIS A 229 -7.27 -27.85 18.09
N PHE A 230 -6.48 -28.56 17.29
CA PHE A 230 -5.12 -28.96 17.63
C PHE A 230 -4.20 -27.75 17.91
N GLN A 231 -4.29 -26.69 17.10
CA GLN A 231 -3.57 -25.44 17.35
C GLN A 231 -3.99 -24.81 18.68
N GLN A 232 -5.29 -24.81 19.00
CA GLN A 232 -5.82 -24.25 20.25
C GLN A 232 -5.33 -25.02 21.47
N THR A 233 -5.16 -26.34 21.36
CA THR A 233 -4.63 -27.16 22.46
C THR A 233 -3.14 -26.98 22.69
N LEU A 234 -2.33 -26.83 21.63
CA LEU A 234 -0.87 -26.69 21.75
C LEU A 234 -0.40 -25.25 21.99
N GLY A 235 -1.09 -24.26 21.43
CA GLY A 235 -0.63 -22.87 21.41
C GLY A 235 -0.67 -22.15 22.76
N GLY A 236 -1.30 -22.74 23.77
CA GLY A 236 -1.64 -22.05 25.01
C GLY A 236 -2.41 -20.74 24.76
N THR A 237 -2.58 -19.93 25.80
CA THR A 237 -3.27 -18.63 25.69
C THR A 237 -2.39 -17.51 25.10
N GLU A 238 -1.05 -17.64 25.12
CA GLU A 238 -0.12 -16.59 24.70
C GLU A 238 0.41 -16.77 23.26
N GLY A 239 0.28 -17.97 22.68
CA GLY A 239 0.82 -18.30 21.36
C GLY A 239 -0.08 -17.92 20.18
N LEU A 240 -1.40 -17.77 20.38
CA LEU A 240 -2.36 -17.57 19.30
C LEU A 240 -2.87 -16.12 19.22
N PRO A 241 -3.06 -15.56 18.02
CA PRO A 241 -3.76 -14.29 17.87
C PRO A 241 -5.20 -14.39 18.38
N ALA A 242 -5.70 -13.33 18.99
CA ALA A 242 -7.10 -13.27 19.41
C ALA A 242 -8.04 -13.43 18.21
N ILE A 243 -9.12 -14.21 18.37
CA ILE A 243 -10.07 -14.53 17.28
C ILE A 243 -10.62 -13.26 16.63
N TRP A 244 -11.01 -12.25 17.43
CA TRP A 244 -11.53 -10.98 16.91
C TRP A 244 -10.53 -10.27 15.98
N LYS A 245 -9.23 -10.42 16.24
CA LYS A 245 -8.16 -9.80 15.44
C LYS A 245 -8.00 -10.51 14.10
N LEU A 246 -8.10 -11.83 14.10
CA LEU A 246 -8.13 -12.63 12.87
C LEU A 246 -9.37 -12.29 12.03
N SER A 247 -10.55 -12.24 12.65
CA SER A 247 -11.81 -11.88 11.99
C SER A 247 -11.76 -10.46 11.42
N LEU A 248 -11.21 -9.50 12.17
CA LEU A 248 -11.02 -8.12 11.72
C LEU A 248 -10.10 -8.06 10.49
N GLU A 249 -9.02 -8.82 10.48
CA GLU A 249 -8.09 -8.87 9.35
C GLU A 249 -8.71 -9.52 8.11
N VAL A 250 -9.45 -10.63 8.27
CA VAL A 250 -10.22 -11.25 7.18
C VAL A 250 -11.23 -10.26 6.60
N LEU A 251 -11.99 -9.56 7.46
CA LEU A 251 -12.96 -8.55 7.03
C LEU A 251 -12.29 -7.38 6.33
N TYR A 252 -11.16 -6.90 6.85
CA TYR A 252 -10.37 -5.83 6.23
C TYR A 252 -9.92 -6.22 4.81
N GLN A 253 -9.45 -7.47 4.62
CA GLN A 253 -9.05 -7.94 3.30
C GLN A 253 -10.22 -8.11 2.33
N LYS A 254 -11.39 -8.56 2.80
CA LYS A 254 -12.57 -8.76 1.94
C LYS A 254 -13.27 -7.45 1.58
N SER A 255 -13.35 -6.50 2.52
CA SER A 255 -14.11 -5.25 2.35
C SER A 255 -13.41 -4.20 1.49
N HIS A 256 -12.07 -4.22 1.42
CA HIS A 256 -11.25 -3.24 0.68
C HIS A 256 -11.67 -1.78 0.95
N PRO A 257 -11.60 -1.30 2.20
CA PRO A 257 -12.18 -0.01 2.61
C PRO A 257 -11.64 1.19 1.82
N PHE A 258 -10.36 1.16 1.44
CA PHE A 258 -9.74 2.23 0.65
C PHE A 258 -10.25 2.31 -0.79
N ARG A 259 -10.74 1.19 -1.36
CA ARG A 259 -11.36 1.20 -2.68
C ARG A 259 -12.66 1.98 -2.66
N TRP A 260 -13.51 1.69 -1.69
CA TRP A 260 -14.76 2.41 -1.49
C TRP A 260 -14.53 3.88 -1.15
N ALA A 261 -13.51 4.19 -0.34
CA ALA A 261 -13.16 5.57 -0.02
C ALA A 261 -12.85 6.39 -1.29
N TRP A 262 -11.99 5.90 -2.20
CA TRP A 262 -11.67 6.65 -3.42
C TRP A 262 -12.85 6.74 -4.39
N ILE A 263 -13.73 5.74 -4.46
CA ILE A 263 -14.96 5.80 -5.26
C ILE A 263 -15.84 6.95 -4.75
N LEU A 264 -16.07 7.04 -3.44
CA LEU A 264 -16.89 8.09 -2.85
C LEU A 264 -16.24 9.48 -3.01
N TYR A 265 -14.91 9.58 -2.88
CA TYR A 265 -14.20 10.82 -3.18
C TYR A 265 -14.34 11.22 -4.65
N ALA A 266 -14.18 10.28 -5.59
CA ALA A 266 -14.35 10.55 -7.01
C ALA A 266 -15.77 11.05 -7.31
N MET A 267 -16.80 10.45 -6.70
CA MET A 267 -18.18 10.94 -6.79
C MET A 267 -18.30 12.39 -6.27
N ALA A 268 -17.73 12.69 -5.10
CA ALA A 268 -17.73 14.05 -4.55
C ALA A 268 -17.07 15.07 -5.50
N GLY A 269 -15.92 14.72 -6.09
CA GLY A 269 -15.22 15.55 -7.06
C GLY A 269 -16.00 15.80 -8.35
N ILE A 270 -16.58 14.74 -8.93
CA ILE A 270 -17.41 14.84 -10.14
C ILE A 270 -18.63 15.73 -9.89
N ILE A 271 -19.30 15.57 -8.74
CA ILE A 271 -20.43 16.41 -8.35
C ILE A 271 -20.01 17.88 -8.24
N LEU A 272 -18.88 18.19 -7.61
CA LEU A 272 -18.39 19.57 -7.51
C LEU A 272 -18.02 20.15 -8.88
N LEU A 273 -17.32 19.39 -9.71
CA LEU A 273 -16.86 19.83 -11.03
C LEU A 273 -18.00 20.12 -12.01
N THR A 274 -19.06 19.31 -11.96
CA THR A 274 -20.21 19.42 -12.88
C THR A 274 -21.29 20.35 -12.37
N SER A 275 -21.21 20.81 -11.12
CA SER A 275 -22.22 21.67 -10.51
C SER A 275 -22.33 23.03 -11.21
N SER A 276 -23.54 23.37 -11.67
CA SER A 276 -23.82 24.67 -12.31
C SER A 276 -25.29 25.07 -12.18
N GLY A 277 -25.58 26.37 -12.09
CA GLY A 277 -26.97 26.86 -12.04
C GLY A 277 -27.67 26.58 -10.70
N GLY A 278 -28.98 26.29 -10.75
CA GLY A 278 -29.83 26.21 -9.55
C GLY A 278 -29.51 25.07 -8.57
N TRP A 279 -28.79 24.02 -9.00
CA TRP A 279 -28.52 22.85 -8.16
C TRP A 279 -27.18 22.91 -7.41
N VAL A 280 -26.39 23.98 -7.55
CA VAL A 280 -25.04 24.11 -6.93
C VAL A 280 -25.07 23.91 -5.40
N LYS A 281 -26.08 24.45 -4.71
CA LYS A 281 -26.21 24.28 -3.25
C LYS A 281 -26.44 22.81 -2.86
N THR A 282 -27.28 22.11 -3.63
CA THR A 282 -27.57 20.68 -3.41
C THR A 282 -26.35 19.83 -3.77
N ALA A 283 -25.68 20.14 -4.89
CA ALA A 283 -24.43 19.51 -5.31
C ALA A 283 -23.35 19.61 -4.24
N TYR A 284 -23.16 20.80 -3.68
CA TYR A 284 -22.18 21.04 -2.61
C TYR A 284 -22.48 20.21 -1.36
N ARG A 285 -23.75 20.13 -0.93
CA ARG A 285 -24.17 19.27 0.20
C ARG A 285 -23.95 17.78 -0.10
N ALA A 286 -24.25 17.34 -1.32
CA ALA A 286 -24.02 15.97 -1.75
C ALA A 286 -22.53 15.63 -1.78
N ALA A 287 -21.69 16.52 -2.31
CA ALA A 287 -20.24 16.33 -2.33
C ALA A 287 -19.66 16.22 -0.91
N TRP A 288 -20.14 17.05 0.02
CA TRP A 288 -19.80 16.93 1.45
C TRP A 288 -20.20 15.58 2.04
N PHE A 289 -21.40 15.10 1.72
CA PHE A 289 -21.87 13.80 2.17
C PHE A 289 -20.97 12.67 1.66
N PHE A 290 -20.69 12.62 0.34
CA PHE A 290 -19.82 11.60 -0.23
C PHE A 290 -18.38 11.69 0.28
N ALA A 291 -17.82 12.90 0.40
CA ALA A 291 -16.49 13.11 0.97
C ALA A 291 -16.44 12.70 2.45
N GLY A 292 -17.46 13.02 3.24
CA GLY A 292 -17.58 12.61 4.64
C GLY A 292 -17.68 11.09 4.80
N CYS A 293 -18.53 10.42 4.00
CA CYS A 293 -18.64 8.97 3.99
C CYS A 293 -17.33 8.30 3.57
N GLY A 294 -16.68 8.79 2.51
CA GLY A 294 -15.36 8.31 2.08
C GLY A 294 -14.29 8.47 3.17
N PHE A 295 -14.31 9.62 3.86
CA PHE A 295 -13.42 9.90 5.00
C PHE A 295 -13.64 8.95 6.16
N ILE A 296 -14.88 8.66 6.53
CA ILE A 296 -15.20 7.68 7.57
C ILE A 296 -14.72 6.28 7.16
N LEU A 297 -14.96 5.85 5.91
CA LEU A 297 -14.48 4.54 5.43
C LEU A 297 -12.95 4.44 5.44
N GLN A 298 -12.24 5.49 5.02
CA GLN A 298 -10.78 5.52 5.09
C GLN A 298 -10.29 5.52 6.55
N ALA A 299 -10.93 6.26 7.44
CA ALA A 299 -10.61 6.27 8.88
C ALA A 299 -10.80 4.89 9.50
N VAL A 300 -11.92 4.20 9.19
CA VAL A 300 -12.18 2.83 9.63
C VAL A 300 -11.12 1.89 9.08
N GLY A 301 -10.77 1.98 7.79
CA GLY A 301 -9.72 1.16 7.19
C GLY A 301 -8.34 1.36 7.83
N LEU A 302 -7.97 2.61 8.14
CA LEU A 302 -6.73 2.92 8.86
C LEU A 302 -6.78 2.39 10.30
N LEU A 303 -7.88 2.59 11.01
CA LEU A 303 -8.06 2.09 12.37
C LEU A 303 -7.99 0.57 12.43
N SER A 304 -8.68 -0.14 11.52
CA SER A 304 -8.58 -1.59 11.40
C SER A 304 -7.13 -2.02 11.21
N ARG A 305 -6.39 -1.33 10.34
CA ARG A 305 -4.97 -1.61 10.11
C ARG A 305 -4.11 -1.37 11.35
N VAL A 306 -4.37 -0.32 12.12
CA VAL A 306 -3.69 -0.06 13.41
C VAL A 306 -3.97 -1.18 14.41
N LEU A 307 -5.22 -1.63 14.53
CA LEU A 307 -5.60 -2.72 15.43
C LEU A 307 -5.03 -4.08 14.99
N ILE A 308 -4.85 -4.30 13.69
CA ILE A 308 -4.22 -5.51 13.15
C ILE A 308 -2.70 -5.47 13.37
N ALA A 309 -2.06 -4.33 13.14
CA ALA A 309 -0.61 -4.18 13.17
C ALA A 309 -0.02 -3.81 14.54
N ASP A 310 -0.86 -3.40 15.50
CA ASP A 310 -0.50 -2.84 16.81
C ASP A 310 0.44 -1.63 16.75
N ARG A 311 0.34 -0.84 15.67
CA ARG A 311 1.22 0.31 15.40
C ARG A 311 0.56 1.33 14.46
N PRO A 312 1.05 2.59 14.43
CA PRO A 312 0.61 3.59 13.46
C PRO A 312 0.86 3.15 11.99
N PRO A 313 0.01 3.57 11.03
CA PRO A 313 0.07 3.10 9.66
C PRO A 313 0.98 4.00 8.79
N VAL A 314 2.26 4.11 9.15
CA VAL A 314 3.25 4.95 8.42
C VAL A 314 4.63 4.29 8.31
N THR A 315 4.66 2.96 8.30
CA THR A 315 5.93 2.20 8.39
C THR A 315 6.50 1.80 7.03
N ASN A 316 5.68 1.85 5.99
CA ASN A 316 6.09 1.62 4.61
C ASN A 316 5.45 2.64 3.65
N MET A 317 5.79 2.52 2.37
CA MET A 317 5.33 3.47 1.35
C MET A 317 3.82 3.41 1.13
N TYR A 318 3.23 2.21 1.06
CA TYR A 318 1.79 2.03 0.92
C TYR A 318 1.03 2.74 2.05
N GLU A 319 1.47 2.51 3.29
CA GLU A 319 0.95 3.10 4.52
C GLU A 319 1.05 4.64 4.51
N SER A 320 2.18 5.17 4.07
CA SER A 320 2.36 6.61 3.92
C SER A 320 1.41 7.22 2.88
N VAL A 321 1.17 6.54 1.73
CA VAL A 321 0.23 7.03 0.69
C VAL A 321 -1.20 7.11 1.22
N ILE A 322 -1.68 6.04 1.86
CA ILE A 322 -3.04 6.03 2.41
C ILE A 322 -3.19 7.03 3.57
N TRP A 323 -2.13 7.29 4.33
CA TRP A 323 -2.12 8.30 5.39
C TRP A 323 -2.14 9.73 4.84
N VAL A 324 -1.34 10.01 3.80
CA VAL A 324 -1.33 11.33 3.14
C VAL A 324 -2.67 11.63 2.48
N ALA A 325 -3.29 10.65 1.81
CA ALA A 325 -4.64 10.81 1.27
C ALA A 325 -5.66 11.16 2.36
N PHE A 326 -5.58 10.46 3.51
CA PHE A 326 -6.45 10.72 4.66
C PHE A 326 -6.24 12.14 5.20
N GLY A 327 -4.99 12.54 5.44
CA GLY A 327 -4.66 13.88 5.92
C GLY A 327 -5.09 14.99 4.94
N THR A 328 -5.01 14.74 3.64
CA THR A 328 -5.38 15.70 2.60
C THR A 328 -6.87 16.00 2.66
N ILE A 329 -7.70 14.95 2.76
CA ILE A 329 -9.16 15.09 2.92
C ILE A 329 -9.50 15.63 4.31
N LEU A 330 -8.79 15.23 5.38
CA LEU A 330 -8.99 15.77 6.73
C LEU A 330 -8.82 17.30 6.73
N PHE A 331 -7.69 17.80 6.24
CA PHE A 331 -7.46 19.24 6.16
C PHE A 331 -8.48 19.91 5.24
N ALA A 332 -8.82 19.29 4.11
CA ALA A 332 -9.83 19.82 3.22
C ALA A 332 -11.17 19.99 3.94
N LEU A 333 -11.66 18.98 4.66
CA LEU A 333 -12.90 19.04 5.43
C LEU A 333 -12.83 20.09 6.55
N ILE A 334 -11.70 20.22 7.26
CA ILE A 334 -11.51 21.27 8.27
C ILE A 334 -11.62 22.65 7.63
N PHE A 335 -10.83 22.93 6.59
CA PHE A 335 -10.85 24.22 5.91
C PHE A 335 -12.21 24.50 5.25
N GLU A 336 -12.82 23.50 4.64
CA GLU A 336 -14.13 23.59 4.01
C GLU A 336 -15.23 23.87 5.06
N SER A 337 -15.14 23.31 6.27
CA SER A 337 -16.10 23.57 7.35
C SER A 337 -16.05 25.03 7.84
N ILE A 338 -14.86 25.63 7.80
CA ILE A 338 -14.60 27.01 8.24
C ILE A 338 -14.99 28.00 7.15
N TYR A 339 -14.51 27.80 5.91
CA TYR A 339 -14.60 28.80 4.83
C TYR A 339 -15.74 28.55 3.84
N ARG A 340 -16.27 27.32 3.75
CA ARG A 340 -17.40 26.93 2.89
C ARG A 340 -17.26 27.38 1.42
N ALA A 341 -16.08 27.17 0.84
CA ALA A 341 -15.66 27.74 -0.44
C ALA A 341 -15.74 26.78 -1.65
N GLY A 342 -16.01 25.49 -1.44
CA GLY A 342 -15.93 24.38 -2.40
C GLY A 342 -14.51 24.06 -2.90
N THR A 343 -13.58 25.00 -2.76
CA THR A 343 -12.24 24.96 -3.36
C THR A 343 -11.33 23.95 -2.66
N PHE A 344 -11.46 23.76 -1.35
CA PHE A 344 -10.60 22.83 -0.62
C PHE A 344 -10.94 21.39 -0.98
N LEU A 345 -12.22 21.03 -0.97
CA LEU A 345 -12.64 19.70 -1.44
C LEU A 345 -12.30 19.47 -2.92
N LEU A 346 -12.53 20.47 -3.77
CA LEU A 346 -12.20 20.37 -5.19
C LEU A 346 -10.71 20.14 -5.45
N GLY A 347 -9.83 20.78 -4.66
CA GLY A 347 -8.39 20.56 -4.73
C GLY A 347 -7.95 19.22 -4.12
N ALA A 348 -8.56 18.79 -3.03
CA ALA A 348 -8.18 17.60 -2.28
C ALA A 348 -8.53 16.29 -2.98
N VAL A 349 -9.71 16.22 -3.60
CA VAL A 349 -10.26 14.98 -4.16
C VAL A 349 -9.35 14.38 -5.22
N PRO A 350 -8.86 15.11 -6.25
CA PRO A 350 -7.99 14.52 -7.27
C PRO A 350 -6.73 13.90 -6.69
N VAL A 351 -6.11 14.57 -5.71
CA VAL A 351 -4.90 14.12 -5.03
C VAL A 351 -5.17 12.85 -4.21
N ALA A 352 -6.24 12.84 -3.41
CA ALA A 352 -6.62 11.69 -2.58
C ALA A 352 -7.03 10.48 -3.44
N VAL A 353 -7.83 10.70 -4.49
CA VAL A 353 -8.25 9.65 -5.43
C VAL A 353 -7.05 9.06 -6.15
N ALA A 354 -6.16 9.88 -6.71
CA ALA A 354 -4.95 9.39 -7.38
C ALA A 354 -4.08 8.58 -6.41
N SER A 355 -3.87 9.07 -5.19
CA SER A 355 -3.09 8.38 -4.15
C SER A 355 -3.67 6.99 -3.83
N LEU A 356 -4.98 6.91 -3.57
CA LEU A 356 -5.63 5.65 -3.22
C LEU A 356 -5.76 4.68 -4.41
N ILE A 357 -5.96 5.16 -5.63
CA ILE A 357 -5.94 4.32 -6.84
C ILE A 357 -4.55 3.73 -7.05
N ILE A 358 -3.49 4.51 -6.87
CA ILE A 358 -2.11 4.00 -6.99
C ILE A 358 -1.85 2.95 -5.90
N ALA A 359 -2.28 3.20 -4.66
CA ALA A 359 -2.17 2.24 -3.55
C ALA A 359 -2.92 0.91 -3.82
N ASP A 360 -4.09 0.95 -4.47
CA ASP A 360 -4.90 -0.23 -4.79
C ASP A 360 -4.40 -0.97 -6.05
N SER A 361 -3.95 -0.23 -7.08
CA SER A 361 -3.63 -0.78 -8.40
C SER A 361 -2.17 -1.20 -8.60
N GLN A 362 -1.24 -0.71 -7.76
CA GLN A 362 0.21 -0.98 -7.89
C GLN A 362 0.79 -1.80 -6.73
N PRO A 363 0.25 -3.00 -6.41
CA PRO A 363 0.66 -3.77 -5.24
C PRO A 363 2.11 -4.31 -5.28
N VAL A 364 2.73 -4.32 -6.46
CA VAL A 364 4.14 -4.72 -6.65
C VAL A 364 5.09 -3.58 -6.28
N ILE A 365 4.65 -2.32 -6.42
CA ILE A 365 5.44 -1.13 -6.09
C ILE A 365 5.13 -0.70 -4.65
N LEU A 366 3.85 -0.70 -4.28
CA LEU A 366 3.35 -0.34 -2.96
C LEU A 366 2.85 -1.59 -2.25
N ASP A 367 3.73 -2.22 -1.48
CA ASP A 367 3.37 -3.43 -0.75
C ASP A 367 2.40 -3.11 0.41
N ARG A 368 1.17 -3.60 0.28
CA ARG A 368 0.12 -3.48 1.31
C ARG A 368 0.26 -4.47 2.46
N SER A 369 1.17 -5.44 2.40
CA SER A 369 1.41 -6.42 3.47
C SER A 369 1.84 -5.72 4.76
N ILE A 370 1.47 -6.28 5.90
CA ILE A 370 1.94 -5.81 7.21
C ILE A 370 3.10 -6.70 7.63
N HIS A 371 4.32 -6.18 7.51
CA HIS A 371 5.55 -6.86 7.90
C HIS A 371 5.97 -6.52 9.33
N PRO A 372 6.67 -7.40 10.05
CA PRO A 372 7.33 -7.04 11.31
C PRO A 372 8.23 -5.81 11.17
N LEU A 373 8.35 -5.02 12.23
CA LEU A 373 9.17 -3.82 12.24
C LEU A 373 10.65 -4.16 12.30
N THR A 374 11.45 -3.43 11.51
CA THR A 374 12.88 -3.30 11.71
C THR A 374 13.16 -2.72 13.11
N PRO A 375 14.27 -3.09 13.77
CA PRO A 375 14.51 -2.74 15.18
C PRO A 375 14.30 -1.26 15.52
N VAL A 376 14.81 -0.34 14.71
CA VAL A 376 14.69 1.12 14.92
C VAL A 376 13.25 1.65 14.84
N LEU A 377 12.37 0.95 14.12
CA LEU A 377 10.97 1.32 14.00
C LEU A 377 10.09 0.70 15.08
N ARG A 378 10.62 -0.18 15.95
CA ARG A 378 9.83 -0.86 16.99
C ARG A 378 9.31 0.07 18.08
N ASP A 379 9.85 1.29 18.17
CA ASP A 379 9.36 2.29 19.10
C ASP A 379 8.15 3.05 18.52
N ASN A 380 6.97 2.75 19.07
CA ASN A 380 5.72 3.40 18.68
C ASN A 380 5.69 4.90 19.01
N PHE A 381 6.51 5.39 19.96
CA PHE A 381 6.55 6.81 20.31
C PHE A 381 7.00 7.66 19.13
N TRP A 382 8.12 7.30 18.50
CA TRP A 382 8.69 8.06 17.38
C TRP A 382 7.87 7.91 16.10
N LEU A 383 7.31 6.72 15.85
CA LEU A 383 6.36 6.52 14.76
C LEU A 383 5.15 7.44 14.90
N THR A 384 4.61 7.58 16.11
CA THR A 384 3.39 8.37 16.36
C THR A 384 3.66 9.88 16.39
N THR A 385 4.80 10.32 16.91
CA THR A 385 5.08 11.75 17.08
C THR A 385 5.76 12.33 15.85
N HIS A 386 6.98 11.89 15.54
CA HIS A 386 7.79 12.40 14.44
C HIS A 386 7.21 12.02 13.06
N VAL A 387 7.05 10.72 12.78
CA VAL A 387 6.72 10.25 11.42
C VAL A 387 5.31 10.68 11.01
N LEU A 388 4.31 10.58 11.90
CA LEU A 388 2.98 11.10 11.60
C LEU A 388 2.99 12.61 11.38
N SER A 389 3.77 13.38 12.15
CA SER A 389 3.84 14.84 11.99
C SER A 389 4.44 15.26 10.66
N ILE A 390 5.57 14.65 10.24
CA ILE A 390 6.16 14.92 8.92
C ILE A 390 5.22 14.48 7.80
N THR A 391 4.65 13.28 7.86
CA THR A 391 3.78 12.80 6.77
C THR A 391 2.45 13.56 6.71
N LEU A 392 1.95 14.06 7.84
CA LEU A 392 0.79 14.95 7.87
C LEU A 392 1.10 16.32 7.27
N SER A 393 2.34 16.81 7.38
CA SER A 393 2.78 18.01 6.64
C SER A 393 2.68 17.81 5.13
N TYR A 394 3.05 16.62 4.63
CA TYR A 394 2.94 16.29 3.20
C TYR A 394 1.47 16.31 2.75
N ALA A 395 0.55 15.88 3.61
CA ALA A 395 -0.88 15.95 3.34
C ALA A 395 -1.41 17.39 3.23
N ALA A 396 -0.93 18.30 4.10
CA ALA A 396 -1.24 19.72 3.99
C ALA A 396 -0.65 20.34 2.70
N PHE A 397 0.58 20.00 2.33
CA PHE A 397 1.18 20.45 1.08
C PHE A 397 0.50 19.86 -0.16
N ALA A 398 -0.01 18.63 -0.08
CA ALA A 398 -0.76 18.00 -1.15
C ALA A 398 -2.14 18.67 -1.33
N LEU A 399 -2.79 19.09 -0.24
CA LEU A 399 -3.96 19.97 -0.33
C LEU A 399 -3.61 21.33 -0.97
N ALA A 400 -2.48 21.93 -0.58
CA ALA A 400 -2.02 23.19 -1.15
C ALA A 400 -1.75 23.06 -2.66
N LEU A 401 -1.15 21.95 -3.10
CA LEU A 401 -0.99 21.61 -4.52
C LEU A 401 -2.35 21.60 -5.22
N GLY A 402 -3.33 20.88 -4.69
CA GLY A 402 -4.67 20.81 -5.27
C GLY A 402 -5.38 22.17 -5.34
N VAL A 403 -5.28 23.00 -4.29
CA VAL A 403 -5.82 24.36 -4.30
C VAL A 403 -5.10 25.25 -5.32
N ALA A 404 -3.77 25.08 -5.47
CA ALA A 404 -2.99 25.76 -6.50
C ALA A 404 -3.42 25.34 -7.91
N HIS A 405 -3.70 24.04 -8.14
CA HIS A 405 -4.28 23.56 -9.40
C HIS A 405 -5.62 24.21 -9.71
N VAL A 406 -6.51 24.35 -8.72
CA VAL A 406 -7.78 25.07 -8.91
C VAL A 406 -7.53 26.53 -9.30
N ALA A 407 -6.61 27.22 -8.62
CA ALA A 407 -6.29 28.62 -8.90
C ALA A 407 -5.72 28.81 -10.32
N LEU A 408 -4.73 28.01 -10.70
CA LEU A 408 -4.06 28.07 -12.00
C LEU A 408 -4.96 27.56 -13.13
N GLY A 409 -5.77 26.53 -12.89
CA GLY A 409 -6.74 26.01 -13.85
C GLY A 409 -7.77 27.05 -14.27
N ARG A 410 -8.21 27.92 -13.35
CA ARG A 410 -9.06 29.07 -13.69
C ARG A 410 -8.36 30.04 -14.65
N VAL A 411 -7.08 30.33 -14.41
CA VAL A 411 -6.28 31.20 -15.28
C VAL A 411 -6.12 30.59 -16.67
N ILE A 412 -5.84 29.29 -16.75
CA ILE A 412 -5.77 28.53 -18.01
C ILE A 412 -7.10 28.66 -18.78
N ALA A 413 -8.23 28.51 -18.08
CA ALA A 413 -9.58 28.68 -18.63
C ALA A 413 -9.96 30.13 -18.99
N GLY A 414 -9.02 31.09 -18.91
CA GLY A 414 -9.26 32.49 -19.24
C GLY A 414 -10.02 33.28 -18.16
N LYS A 415 -10.14 32.73 -16.95
CA LYS A 415 -10.81 33.37 -15.81
C LYS A 415 -9.78 33.88 -14.80
N ASN A 416 -10.05 35.03 -14.19
CA ASN A 416 -9.26 35.46 -13.04
C ASN A 416 -9.53 34.56 -11.82
N SER A 417 -8.46 34.15 -11.14
CA SER A 417 -8.58 33.56 -9.81
C SER A 417 -8.75 34.67 -8.77
N SER A 418 -9.55 34.43 -7.74
CA SER A 418 -9.81 35.42 -6.69
C SER A 418 -8.68 35.45 -5.67
N GLU A 419 -8.44 36.61 -5.05
CA GLU A 419 -7.50 36.71 -3.92
C GLU A 419 -7.91 35.81 -2.74
N ALA A 420 -9.19 35.48 -2.60
CA ALA A 420 -9.66 34.52 -1.61
C ALA A 420 -9.02 33.13 -1.80
N ILE A 421 -8.97 32.60 -3.03
CA ILE A 421 -8.34 31.31 -3.32
C ILE A 421 -6.84 31.35 -3.00
N TYR A 422 -6.15 32.45 -3.33
CA TYR A 422 -4.74 32.61 -3.00
C TYR A 422 -4.50 32.72 -1.48
N ASN A 423 -5.42 33.34 -0.74
CA ASN A 423 -5.36 33.37 0.72
C ASN A 423 -5.64 32.01 1.36
N TYR A 424 -6.54 31.21 0.76
CA TYR A 424 -6.75 29.82 1.16
C TYR A 424 -5.49 28.98 0.97
N LEU A 425 -4.88 29.07 -0.21
CA LEU A 425 -3.60 28.43 -0.50
C LEU A 425 -2.53 28.82 0.52
N TYR A 426 -2.40 30.13 0.79
CA TYR A 426 -1.43 30.65 1.75
C TYR A 426 -1.63 30.05 3.16
N LYS A 427 -2.88 29.99 3.64
CA LYS A 427 -3.21 29.40 4.94
C LYS A 427 -2.93 27.90 4.99
N THR A 428 -3.22 27.17 3.92
CA THR A 428 -2.92 25.73 3.84
C THR A 428 -1.41 25.47 3.90
N LEU A 429 -0.61 26.27 3.20
CA LEU A 429 0.86 26.18 3.27
C LEU A 429 1.41 26.42 4.68
N GLN A 430 0.85 27.37 5.43
CA GLN A 430 1.26 27.64 6.81
C GLN A 430 1.10 26.42 7.72
N VAL A 431 -0.01 25.69 7.57
CA VAL A 431 -0.23 24.43 8.30
C VAL A 431 0.83 23.39 7.95
N GLY A 432 1.13 23.23 6.65
CA GLY A 432 2.18 22.32 6.19
C GLY A 432 3.55 22.68 6.77
N VAL A 433 3.94 23.96 6.73
CA VAL A 433 5.22 24.43 7.28
C VAL A 433 5.32 24.20 8.78
N LEU A 434 4.25 24.48 9.54
CA LEU A 434 4.23 24.24 10.99
C LEU A 434 4.49 22.76 11.32
N LEU A 435 3.79 21.85 10.62
CA LEU A 435 3.94 20.42 10.83
C LEU A 435 5.30 19.90 10.35
N LEU A 436 5.81 20.40 9.21
CA LEU A 436 7.12 20.01 8.70
C LEU A 436 8.25 20.48 9.62
N ALA A 437 8.19 21.72 10.12
CA ALA A 437 9.17 22.26 11.06
C ALA A 437 9.17 21.45 12.37
N THR A 438 7.99 21.24 12.95
CA THR A 438 7.83 20.44 14.18
C THR A 438 8.35 19.02 13.96
N GLY A 439 7.95 18.38 12.87
CA GLY A 439 8.39 17.04 12.51
C GLY A 439 9.91 16.96 12.28
N THR A 440 10.52 17.94 11.64
CA THR A 440 11.97 17.99 11.41
C THR A 440 12.74 18.09 12.73
N ILE A 441 12.28 18.94 13.66
CA ILE A 441 12.86 19.06 15.00
C ILE A 441 12.74 17.73 15.76
N LEU A 442 11.54 17.13 15.79
CA LEU A 442 11.33 15.82 16.41
C LEU A 442 12.20 14.71 15.78
N GLY A 443 12.47 14.83 14.47
CA GLY A 443 13.34 13.92 13.74
C GLY A 443 14.78 13.98 14.22
N GLY A 444 15.31 15.18 14.44
CA GLY A 444 16.64 15.34 15.02
C GLY A 444 16.74 14.73 16.41
N VAL A 445 15.71 14.88 17.25
CA VAL A 445 15.68 14.25 18.59
C VAL A 445 15.66 12.73 18.47
N TRP A 446 14.84 12.18 17.57
CA TRP A 446 14.79 10.73 17.31
C TRP A 446 16.13 10.18 16.79
N ALA A 447 16.79 10.93 15.90
CA ALA A 447 18.10 10.56 15.38
C ALA A 447 19.14 10.48 16.51
N ASN A 448 19.11 11.43 17.45
CA ASN A 448 20.00 11.40 18.61
C ASN A 448 19.72 10.20 19.51
N TYR A 449 18.44 9.88 19.74
CA TYR A 449 18.05 8.70 20.49
C TYR A 449 18.51 7.38 19.83
N SER A 450 18.45 7.30 18.50
CA SER A 450 18.70 6.07 17.75
C SER A 450 20.17 5.85 17.39
N TRP A 451 20.91 6.93 17.11
CA TRP A 451 22.27 6.88 16.57
C TRP A 451 23.27 7.78 17.32
N GLY A 452 22.86 8.43 18.42
CA GLY A 452 23.75 9.24 19.26
C GLY A 452 24.13 10.61 18.69
N ARG A 453 23.44 11.08 17.65
CA ARG A 453 23.62 12.40 17.03
C ARG A 453 22.33 12.96 16.43
N PHE A 454 22.16 14.28 16.47
CA PHE A 454 20.94 14.95 16.00
C PHE A 454 20.82 15.08 14.47
N TRP A 455 21.93 15.00 13.74
CA TRP A 455 21.97 15.22 12.29
C TRP A 455 23.23 14.59 11.68
N ASP A 456 23.15 14.14 10.43
CA ASP A 456 24.24 13.51 9.68
C ASP A 456 24.23 13.82 8.18
N TRP A 457 23.45 14.81 7.75
CA TRP A 457 23.28 15.15 6.33
C TRP A 457 22.79 13.97 5.49
N ASP A 458 22.07 13.04 6.12
CA ASP A 458 21.40 11.95 5.43
C ASP A 458 20.50 12.52 4.33
N PRO A 459 20.32 11.83 3.18
CA PRO A 459 19.46 12.33 2.13
C PRO A 459 18.05 12.71 2.61
N LYS A 460 17.44 11.98 3.58
CA LYS A 460 16.13 12.35 4.11
C LYS A 460 16.16 13.61 4.95
N GLU A 461 17.17 13.74 5.81
CA GLU A 461 17.40 14.93 6.64
C GLU A 461 17.59 16.17 5.74
N THR A 462 18.49 16.07 4.75
CA THR A 462 18.81 17.16 3.82
C THR A 462 17.59 17.61 3.00
N TRP A 463 16.80 16.67 2.48
CA TRP A 463 15.60 17.00 1.71
C TRP A 463 14.45 17.51 2.59
N ALA A 464 14.33 17.06 3.84
CA ALA A 464 13.39 17.65 4.79
C ALA A 464 13.71 19.12 5.07
N LEU A 465 14.99 19.45 5.29
CA LEU A 465 15.44 20.83 5.47
C LEU A 465 15.22 21.66 4.19
N THR A 466 15.54 21.11 3.02
CA THR A 466 15.34 21.78 1.72
C THR A 466 13.87 22.11 1.50
N ALA A 467 12.96 21.18 1.78
CA ALA A 467 11.52 21.42 1.68
C ALA A 467 11.06 22.50 2.67
N LEU A 468 11.54 22.45 3.92
CA LEU A 468 11.20 23.45 4.94
C LEU A 468 11.62 24.86 4.51
N LEU A 469 12.89 25.03 4.10
CA LEU A 469 13.41 26.31 3.64
C LEU A 469 12.72 26.79 2.35
N GLY A 470 12.43 25.89 1.42
CA GLY A 470 11.72 26.21 0.18
C GLY A 470 10.31 26.77 0.44
N TYR A 471 9.54 26.14 1.32
CA TYR A 471 8.22 26.64 1.68
C TYR A 471 8.27 27.90 2.56
N LEU A 472 9.26 28.03 3.44
CA LEU A 472 9.47 29.28 4.18
C LEU A 472 9.80 30.43 3.23
N PHE A 473 10.70 30.23 2.28
CA PHE A 473 10.99 31.21 1.23
C PHE A 473 9.72 31.62 0.50
N LEU A 474 8.90 30.64 0.08
CA LEU A 474 7.63 30.86 -0.60
C LEU A 474 6.62 31.71 0.21
N LEU A 475 6.49 31.44 1.51
CA LEU A 475 5.61 32.21 2.40
C LEU A 475 6.15 33.61 2.65
N HIS A 476 7.45 33.75 2.93
CA HIS A 476 8.08 35.04 3.21
C HIS A 476 8.01 35.97 2.01
N GLY A 477 8.25 35.47 0.80
CA GLY A 477 8.14 36.30 -0.41
C GLY A 477 6.72 36.79 -0.71
N ARG A 478 5.68 36.10 -0.19
CA ARG A 478 4.30 36.61 -0.28
C ARG A 478 4.06 37.73 0.72
N ILE A 479 4.60 37.62 1.95
CA ILE A 479 4.51 38.66 2.98
C ILE A 479 5.28 39.90 2.55
N SER A 480 6.49 39.75 2.01
CA SER A 480 7.36 40.86 1.61
C SER A 480 6.97 41.50 0.28
N GLY A 481 5.95 40.98 -0.41
CA GLY A 481 5.47 41.51 -1.68
C GLY A 481 6.31 41.13 -2.91
N LEU A 482 7.29 40.22 -2.78
CA LEU A 482 8.08 39.72 -3.91
C LEU A 482 7.24 39.00 -4.95
N TRP A 483 6.18 38.29 -4.54
CA TRP A 483 5.20 37.71 -5.45
C TRP A 483 3.75 37.86 -5.00
N GLY A 484 2.89 38.10 -5.99
CA GLY A 484 1.43 38.09 -5.84
C GLY A 484 0.85 36.68 -5.70
N GLY A 485 -0.48 36.57 -5.58
CA GLY A 485 -1.16 35.30 -5.37
C GLY A 485 -0.90 34.24 -6.46
N PHE A 486 -0.80 34.66 -7.72
CA PHE A 486 -0.41 33.74 -8.81
C PHE A 486 1.01 33.19 -8.64
N GLY A 487 1.96 34.01 -8.22
CA GLY A 487 3.33 33.56 -7.96
C GLY A 487 3.38 32.59 -6.80
N LEU A 488 2.56 32.80 -5.77
CA LEU A 488 2.34 31.84 -4.69
C LEU A 488 1.80 30.51 -5.23
N ALA A 489 0.80 30.53 -6.10
CA ALA A 489 0.23 29.31 -6.70
C ALA A 489 1.25 28.52 -7.54
N VAL A 490 2.01 29.20 -8.40
CA VAL A 490 3.09 28.58 -9.17
C VAL A 490 4.17 28.01 -8.25
N GLY A 491 4.60 28.80 -7.26
CA GLY A 491 5.61 28.39 -6.31
C GLY A 491 5.19 27.18 -5.48
N SER A 492 3.92 27.06 -5.12
CA SER A 492 3.39 25.89 -4.39
C SER A 492 3.51 24.60 -5.18
N VAL A 493 3.22 24.63 -6.48
CA VAL A 493 3.35 23.47 -7.37
C VAL A 493 4.81 23.04 -7.47
N ILE A 494 5.72 24.00 -7.67
CA ILE A 494 7.16 23.73 -7.78
C ILE A 494 7.73 23.25 -6.44
N ALA A 495 7.36 23.88 -5.33
CA ALA A 495 7.81 23.49 -3.99
C ALA A 495 7.33 22.08 -3.61
N PHE A 496 6.17 21.63 -4.12
CA PHE A 496 5.71 20.26 -3.88
C PHE A 496 6.68 19.20 -4.44
N LEU A 497 7.47 19.55 -5.46
CA LEU A 497 8.51 18.65 -6.00
C LEU A 497 9.61 18.34 -4.96
N SER A 498 9.89 19.23 -4.00
CA SER A 498 10.84 18.93 -2.93
C SER A 498 10.27 17.92 -1.93
N VAL A 499 8.95 17.95 -1.67
CA VAL A 499 8.27 16.92 -0.87
C VAL A 499 8.31 15.58 -1.57
N LEU A 500 8.02 15.56 -2.88
CA LEU A 500 8.12 14.37 -3.71
C LEU A 500 9.54 13.79 -3.71
N MET A 501 10.57 14.64 -3.73
CA MET A 501 11.95 14.21 -3.62
C MET A 501 12.29 13.66 -2.23
N ALA A 502 11.88 14.32 -1.15
CA ALA A 502 12.09 13.84 0.22
C ALA A 502 11.41 12.48 0.47
N TRP A 503 10.21 12.30 -0.07
CA TRP A 503 9.38 11.13 0.16
C TRP A 503 9.62 10.00 -0.85
N TYR A 504 9.46 10.23 -2.16
CA TYR A 504 9.69 9.22 -3.19
C TYR A 504 11.16 9.16 -3.60
N GLY A 505 11.75 10.34 -3.89
CA GLY A 505 13.11 10.44 -4.43
C GLY A 505 14.17 9.78 -3.55
N VAL A 506 14.16 10.06 -2.24
CA VAL A 506 15.14 9.44 -1.34
C VAL A 506 14.95 7.92 -1.24
N ASN A 507 13.71 7.43 -1.18
CA ASN A 507 13.44 6.00 -1.03
C ASN A 507 13.70 5.18 -2.31
N PHE A 508 13.41 5.71 -3.51
CA PHE A 508 13.45 4.97 -4.76
C PHE A 508 14.56 5.40 -5.73
N VAL A 509 14.87 6.70 -5.80
CA VAL A 509 15.89 7.24 -6.72
C VAL A 509 17.25 7.18 -6.05
N LEU A 510 17.40 7.88 -4.93
CA LEU A 510 18.66 7.89 -4.17
C LEU A 510 18.85 6.56 -3.44
N GLY A 511 17.79 5.93 -2.96
CA GLY A 511 17.79 4.61 -2.30
C GLY A 511 18.88 4.44 -1.25
N ALA A 512 19.23 5.53 -0.56
CA ALA A 512 20.35 5.65 0.35
C ALA A 512 19.88 6.32 1.65
N GLY A 513 20.62 6.06 2.73
CA GLY A 513 20.40 6.70 4.02
C GLY A 513 19.77 5.80 5.07
N LEU A 514 20.07 6.09 6.35
CA LEU A 514 19.63 5.33 7.52
C LEU A 514 18.11 5.31 7.68
N HIS A 515 17.42 6.23 7.01
CA HIS A 515 15.99 6.42 7.13
C HIS A 515 15.18 5.79 5.98
N SER A 516 15.82 5.13 5.02
CA SER A 516 15.14 4.52 3.88
C SER A 516 14.61 3.13 4.24
N TYR A 517 13.29 3.00 4.40
CA TYR A 517 12.61 1.76 4.81
C TYR A 517 11.59 1.24 3.78
N GLY A 518 11.33 2.02 2.72
CA GLY A 518 10.41 1.66 1.64
C GLY A 518 11.17 1.42 0.34
N PHE A 519 11.90 0.32 0.24
CA PHE A 519 12.59 -0.03 -1.00
C PHE A 519 11.66 -0.79 -1.94
N GLY A 520 11.50 -0.30 -3.17
CA GLY A 520 10.88 -1.02 -4.26
C GLY A 520 11.56 -0.72 -5.59
N THR A 521 11.27 -1.50 -6.61
CA THR A 521 11.72 -1.31 -8.00
C THR A 521 10.47 -0.98 -8.80
N GLY A 522 10.30 0.29 -9.17
CA GLY A 522 9.17 0.69 -10.00
C GLY A 522 8.63 2.09 -9.69
N GLY A 523 7.86 2.61 -10.64
CA GLY A 523 7.19 3.90 -10.51
C GLY A 523 7.98 5.10 -11.01
N PHE A 524 9.28 4.98 -11.31
CA PHE A 524 10.07 6.11 -11.83
C PHE A 524 9.44 6.73 -13.08
N PRO A 525 8.96 5.94 -14.08
CA PRO A 525 8.24 6.53 -15.21
C PRO A 525 6.97 7.29 -14.80
N LEU A 526 6.21 6.78 -13.83
CA LEU A 526 4.99 7.45 -13.35
C LEU A 526 5.33 8.79 -12.67
N VAL A 527 6.38 8.80 -11.85
CA VAL A 527 6.84 10.01 -11.16
C VAL A 527 7.43 11.02 -12.16
N ALA A 528 8.20 10.57 -13.15
CA ALA A 528 8.73 11.43 -14.19
C ALA A 528 7.61 12.05 -15.05
N VAL A 529 6.59 11.25 -15.40
CA VAL A 529 5.38 11.75 -16.08
C VAL A 529 4.67 12.78 -15.21
N PHE A 530 4.46 12.49 -13.92
CA PHE A 530 3.84 13.44 -13.00
C PHE A 530 4.61 14.77 -12.95
N ILE A 531 5.93 14.75 -12.73
CA ILE A 531 6.77 15.96 -12.71
C ILE A 531 6.65 16.73 -14.03
N THR A 532 6.70 16.03 -15.16
CA THR A 532 6.59 16.66 -16.48
C THR A 532 5.23 17.34 -16.65
N LEU A 533 4.14 16.68 -16.26
CA LEU A 533 2.78 17.23 -16.31
C LEU A 533 2.64 18.47 -15.42
N GLU A 534 3.19 18.46 -14.21
CA GLU A 534 3.17 19.62 -13.30
C GLU A 534 3.92 20.82 -13.90
N LEU A 535 5.11 20.60 -14.48
CA LEU A 535 5.88 21.66 -15.13
C LEU A 535 5.16 22.22 -16.37
N LEU A 536 4.58 21.35 -17.19
CA LEU A 536 3.78 21.76 -18.36
C LEU A 536 2.52 22.52 -17.94
N PHE A 537 1.86 22.11 -16.87
CA PHE A 537 0.69 22.79 -16.32
C PHE A 537 1.04 24.21 -15.86
N VAL A 538 2.13 24.37 -15.11
CA VAL A 538 2.64 25.68 -14.68
C VAL A 538 3.02 26.54 -15.88
N LEU A 539 3.75 25.99 -16.86
CA LEU A 539 4.13 26.71 -18.07
C LEU A 539 2.89 27.21 -18.84
N THR A 540 1.88 26.35 -18.98
CA THR A 540 0.62 26.70 -19.64
C THR A 540 -0.10 27.84 -18.92
N ALA A 541 -0.20 27.77 -17.59
CA ALA A 541 -0.80 28.84 -16.79
C ALA A 541 -0.02 30.16 -16.92
N PHE A 542 1.31 30.10 -16.94
CA PHE A 542 2.17 31.27 -17.11
C PHE A 542 1.99 31.94 -18.48
N LEU A 543 2.03 31.15 -19.56
CA LEU A 543 1.83 31.63 -20.93
C LEU A 543 0.44 32.25 -21.11
N ARG A 544 -0.60 31.59 -20.59
CA ARG A 544 -1.97 32.11 -20.63
C ARG A 544 -2.13 33.42 -19.86
N ARG A 545 -1.50 33.55 -18.70
CA ARG A 545 -1.52 34.80 -17.93
C ARG A 545 -0.84 35.95 -18.68
N ARG A 546 0.26 35.66 -19.38
CA ARG A 546 0.97 36.67 -20.19
C ARG A 546 0.11 37.12 -21.37
N SER A 547 -0.58 36.20 -22.06
CA SER A 547 -1.50 36.58 -23.15
C SER A 547 -2.65 37.46 -22.65
N LEU A 548 -3.23 37.15 -21.49
CA LEU A 548 -4.33 37.93 -20.90
C LEU A 548 -3.93 39.34 -20.41
N ARG A 549 -2.62 39.63 -20.28
CA ARG A 549 -2.10 40.96 -19.95
C ARG A 549 -1.70 41.78 -21.18
N ALA A 550 -1.61 41.13 -22.34
CA ALA A 550 -1.20 41.76 -23.59
C ALA A 550 -2.39 42.33 -24.38
N TYR A 551 -3.62 41.98 -23.97
CA TYR A 551 -4.88 42.60 -24.36
C TYR A 551 -5.44 43.34 -23.15
#